data_AF-A0A2L0LKR6-F1
#
_entry.id   AF-A0A2L0LKR6-F1
#
_cell.length_a   1.000
_cell.length_b   1.000
_cell.length_c   1.000
_cell.angle_alpha   90.00
_cell.angle_beta   90.00
_cell.angle_gamma   90.00
#
_symmetry.space_group_name_H-M   'P 1'
#
loop_
_entity.id
_entity.type
_entity.pdbx_description
1 polymer ?
#
loop_
_entity_poly.entity_id
_entity_poly.type
_entity_poly.pdbx_seq_one_letter_code
_entity_poly.pdbx_strand_id
1 'polypeptide(L)'
;MDLRLMIKKGENAGAWWIELVLPPCRTCHAYINLDVGGRVQKLNMRGMGSGFRVTAEPTANDYKIISFEGKPDPLFVSGVARTCPGLSAVGAAVFTAIGRDGDSGFPRAQVLSRSETYALLWSVPATPVFPEELLVDRFKSRHGWQLALVTVPDTPSEACIKWLEEFTQLSVMPATPSITTIWPFLTRYSSINTVEYIESEAVILAAHRMPGGAHDGGPTLQAVNQNDRISVTAPDRSPALFTVIREGSDDFRIGKTGHPDVDKYFSKNNSLARSYKHPTVDLVFIDDKGERVVAPLHRRGCQTYVMATRAQELCFDSLAMPMGTRGRLEAISPNGHRESRHLVSSDVTDDHTSQKCQLSPALNSLLKLYITDPKYQIYLDFGGFGRLSIGATQPMDNPTTVLLSLGRSLRLRLRCFLSQLHAGGAIALSGSDQGLVNAFLAARPNPGLVPNYRQLAADVRARGFDIRSSGDGVSR
;
A
#
# COMPACT_ATOMS: atom_id res chain seq x y z
N MET A 1 23.71 -24.22 8.71
CA MET A 1 24.06 -23.06 9.54
C MET A 1 24.37 -21.97 8.55
N ASP A 2 23.61 -20.89 8.61
CA ASP A 2 23.53 -19.97 7.48
C ASP A 2 23.76 -18.56 7.98
N LEU A 3 24.51 -17.76 7.24
CA LEU A 3 24.74 -16.36 7.58
C LEU A 3 23.68 -15.48 6.90
N ARG A 4 23.08 -14.57 7.67
CA ARG A 4 22.12 -13.58 7.17
C ARG A 4 22.53 -12.17 7.57
N LEU A 5 22.26 -11.22 6.69
CA LEU A 5 22.39 -9.80 6.97
C LEU A 5 21.05 -9.25 7.44
N MET A 6 21.08 -8.45 8.50
CA MET A 6 19.93 -7.76 9.05
C MET A 6 20.10 -6.26 8.84
N ILE A 7 19.06 -5.61 8.33
CA ILE A 7 18.98 -4.15 8.17
C ILE A 7 17.71 -3.70 8.88
N LYS A 8 17.84 -2.82 9.89
CA LYS A 8 16.72 -2.37 10.71
C LYS A 8 15.79 -1.45 9.90
N LYS A 9 14.49 -1.71 9.98
CA LYS A 9 13.41 -0.82 9.50
C LYS A 9 12.84 -0.03 10.69
N GLY A 10 12.44 1.23 10.49
CA GLY A 10 11.81 2.08 11.53
C GLY A 10 12.78 2.96 12.30
N GLU A 11 12.59 3.14 13.61
CA GLU A 11 13.49 3.96 14.46
C GLU A 11 14.92 3.41 14.43
N ASN A 12 15.91 4.25 14.10
CA ASN A 12 17.28 3.86 13.71
C ASN A 12 17.36 3.12 12.37
N ALA A 13 16.56 3.53 11.38
CA ALA A 13 16.68 3.09 9.99
C ALA A 13 18.14 3.22 9.53
N GLY A 14 18.68 2.12 8.97
CA GLY A 14 20.06 2.06 8.49
C GLY A 14 21.07 1.44 9.46
N ALA A 15 20.66 1.00 10.65
CA ALA A 15 21.48 0.10 11.47
C ALA A 15 21.49 -1.32 10.87
N TRP A 16 22.65 -1.96 10.88
CA TRP A 16 22.81 -3.30 10.32
C TRP A 16 23.72 -4.20 11.18
N TRP A 17 23.51 -5.50 11.10
CA TRP A 17 24.31 -6.54 11.73
C TRP A 17 24.18 -7.86 10.97
N ILE A 18 25.01 -8.86 11.28
CA ILE A 18 24.89 -10.20 10.73
C ILE A 18 24.45 -11.19 11.81
N GLU A 19 23.70 -12.21 11.39
CA GLU A 19 23.22 -13.29 12.25
C GLU A 19 23.61 -14.64 11.65
N LEU A 20 24.03 -15.55 12.52
CA LEU A 20 24.10 -16.97 12.20
C LEU A 20 22.77 -17.62 12.57
N VAL A 21 22.18 -18.31 11.60
CA VAL A 21 20.93 -19.06 11.75
C VAL A 21 21.28 -20.53 11.91
N LEU A 22 20.89 -21.09 13.05
CA LEU A 22 21.02 -22.51 13.37
C LEU A 22 19.67 -23.21 13.13
N PRO A 23 19.67 -24.42 12.56
CA PRO A 23 18.45 -25.18 12.36
C PRO A 23 17.79 -25.56 13.69
N PRO A 24 16.51 -25.94 13.70
CA PRO A 24 15.85 -26.42 14.89
C PRO A 24 16.47 -27.72 15.40
N CYS A 25 16.42 -27.95 16.71
CA CYS A 25 16.75 -29.24 17.33
C CYS A 25 15.66 -29.67 18.31
N ARG A 26 15.61 -30.97 18.61
CA ARG A 26 14.75 -31.44 19.70
C ARG A 26 15.27 -30.92 21.04
N THR A 27 14.36 -30.71 21.99
CA THR A 27 14.71 -30.27 23.34
C THR A 27 15.70 -31.27 23.95
N CYS A 28 16.91 -30.81 24.25
CA CYS A 28 17.96 -31.63 24.86
C CYS A 28 18.74 -30.85 25.92
N HIS A 29 19.39 -31.56 26.84
CA HIS A 29 20.20 -30.97 27.91
C HIS A 29 21.66 -30.86 27.46
N ALA A 30 21.90 -29.93 26.55
CA ALA A 30 23.19 -29.70 25.95
C ALA A 30 23.43 -28.23 25.62
N TYR A 31 24.71 -27.91 25.40
CA TYR A 31 25.15 -26.60 24.96
C TYR A 31 25.99 -26.71 23.68
N ILE A 32 25.89 -25.67 22.85
CA ILE A 32 26.73 -25.48 21.66
C ILE A 32 27.71 -24.34 21.96
N ASN A 33 29.00 -24.59 21.77
CA ASN A 33 30.00 -23.52 21.76
C ASN A 33 30.26 -23.11 20.30
N LEU A 34 29.86 -21.89 19.95
CA LEU A 34 29.90 -21.37 18.59
C LEU A 34 30.90 -20.22 18.49
N ASP A 35 31.82 -20.28 17.52
CA ASP A 35 32.62 -19.13 17.10
C ASP A 35 31.75 -18.19 16.27
N VAL A 36 31.53 -16.99 16.78
CA VAL A 36 30.71 -15.94 16.17
C VAL A 36 31.56 -14.80 15.59
N GLY A 37 32.81 -15.10 15.18
CA GLY A 37 33.69 -14.15 14.50
C GLY A 37 34.76 -13.57 15.42
N GLY A 38 35.49 -14.43 16.13
CA GLY A 38 36.54 -14.03 17.09
C GLY A 38 36.05 -13.98 18.55
N ARG A 39 34.80 -14.36 18.79
CA ARG A 39 34.21 -14.57 20.11
C ARG A 39 33.55 -15.94 20.15
N VAL A 40 33.66 -16.64 21.27
CA VAL A 40 32.91 -17.89 21.50
C VAL A 40 31.62 -17.57 22.25
N GLN A 41 30.49 -18.02 21.73
CA GLN A 41 29.18 -17.91 22.36
C GLN A 41 28.62 -19.29 22.70
N LYS A 42 28.26 -19.46 23.98
CA LYS A 42 27.64 -20.68 24.50
C LYS A 42 26.12 -20.58 24.39
N LEU A 43 25.51 -21.49 23.65
CA LEU A 43 24.07 -21.52 23.35
C LEU A 43 23.41 -22.72 24.02
N ASN A 44 22.24 -22.52 24.64
CA ASN A 44 21.47 -23.59 25.27
C ASN A 44 20.52 -24.25 24.25
N MET A 45 20.66 -25.56 24.05
CA MET A 45 19.89 -26.30 23.04
C MET A 45 18.42 -26.53 23.43
N ARG A 46 18.02 -26.33 24.70
CA ARG A 46 16.61 -26.49 25.12
C ARG A 46 15.64 -25.55 24.39
N GLY A 47 16.12 -24.36 24.01
CA GLY A 47 15.29 -23.30 23.40
C GLY A 47 15.30 -23.30 21.87
N MET A 48 15.94 -24.27 21.22
CA MET A 48 16.16 -24.24 19.76
C MET A 48 15.07 -24.99 18.97
N GLY A 49 13.87 -25.18 19.53
CA GLY A 49 12.79 -25.94 18.87
C GLY A 49 12.31 -25.34 17.54
N SER A 50 12.43 -24.02 17.36
CA SER A 50 12.13 -23.29 16.12
C SER A 50 13.39 -22.80 15.39
N GLY A 51 14.56 -23.32 15.75
CA GLY A 51 15.85 -22.78 15.34
C GLY A 51 16.37 -21.73 16.32
N PHE A 52 17.56 -21.21 16.04
CA PHE A 52 18.17 -20.18 16.86
C PHE A 52 18.93 -19.18 16.00
N ARG A 53 18.93 -17.91 16.40
CA ARG A 53 19.62 -16.83 15.72
C ARG A 53 20.57 -16.16 16.68
N VAL A 54 21.80 -15.95 16.25
CA VAL A 54 22.84 -15.36 17.08
C VAL A 54 23.60 -14.31 16.29
N THR A 55 23.72 -13.12 16.88
CA THR A 55 24.49 -12.02 16.28
C THR A 55 25.97 -12.42 16.20
N ALA A 56 26.54 -12.26 15.01
CA ALA A 56 27.95 -12.51 14.74
C ALA A 56 28.69 -11.22 14.40
N GLU A 57 29.99 -11.20 14.64
CA GLU A 57 30.87 -10.11 14.23
C GLU A 57 31.34 -10.35 12.79
N PRO A 58 31.29 -9.32 11.92
CA PRO A 58 31.78 -9.44 10.55
C PRO A 58 33.27 -9.84 10.50
N THR A 59 33.53 -10.99 9.90
CA THR A 59 34.89 -11.51 9.70
C THR A 59 35.02 -12.26 8.39
N ALA A 60 36.24 -12.31 7.86
CA ALA A 60 36.60 -13.14 6.71
C ALA A 60 36.83 -14.62 7.11
N ASN A 61 37.06 -14.90 8.40
CA ASN A 61 37.21 -16.26 8.90
C ASN A 61 35.87 -16.99 8.95
N ASP A 62 35.91 -18.30 8.79
CA ASP A 62 34.72 -19.13 8.90
C ASP A 62 34.15 -19.16 10.32
N TYR A 63 32.83 -19.10 10.41
CA TYR A 63 32.09 -19.34 11.65
C TYR A 63 31.95 -20.84 11.87
N LYS A 64 32.15 -21.31 13.10
CA LYS A 64 32.19 -22.75 13.37
C LYS A 64 31.62 -23.15 14.71
N ILE A 65 30.94 -24.28 14.72
CA ILE A 65 30.61 -24.99 15.95
C ILE A 65 31.90 -25.66 16.45
N ILE A 66 32.42 -25.17 17.58
CA ILE A 66 33.68 -25.62 18.16
C ILE A 66 33.46 -26.96 18.86
N SER A 67 32.43 -27.04 19.69
CA SER A 67 32.14 -28.22 20.50
C SER A 67 30.70 -28.27 20.96
N PHE A 68 30.28 -29.47 21.39
CA PHE A 68 29.04 -29.73 22.08
C PHE A 68 29.35 -30.18 23.51
N GLU A 69 28.56 -29.71 24.47
CA GLU A 69 28.66 -30.14 25.88
C GLU A 69 27.36 -30.80 26.33
N GLY A 70 27.45 -31.85 27.15
CA GLY A 70 26.29 -32.57 27.68
C GLY A 70 25.80 -33.69 26.76
N LYS A 71 24.48 -33.82 26.61
CA LYS A 71 23.82 -34.86 25.78
C LYS A 71 23.05 -34.23 24.62
N PRO A 72 23.74 -33.81 23.54
CA PRO A 72 23.10 -33.14 22.40
C PRO A 72 22.22 -34.09 21.60
N ASP A 73 21.22 -33.53 20.91
CA ASP A 73 20.39 -34.28 19.96
C ASP A 73 21.27 -34.88 18.84
N PRO A 74 21.37 -36.23 18.72
CA PRO A 74 22.23 -36.86 17.72
C PRO A 74 21.87 -36.50 16.28
N LEU A 75 20.58 -36.27 15.99
CA LEU A 75 20.11 -35.89 14.66
C LEU A 75 20.55 -34.47 14.29
N PHE A 76 20.57 -33.57 15.27
CA PHE A 76 21.10 -32.23 15.07
C PHE A 76 22.62 -32.30 14.82
N VAL A 77 23.37 -33.06 15.63
CA VAL A 77 24.82 -33.15 15.52
C VAL A 77 25.27 -33.74 14.17
N SER A 78 24.52 -34.70 13.62
CA SER A 78 24.82 -35.30 12.33
C SER A 78 24.36 -34.44 11.14
N GLY A 79 23.27 -33.68 11.29
CA GLY A 79 22.67 -32.89 10.20
C GLY A 79 23.14 -31.44 10.11
N VAL A 80 23.67 -30.86 11.19
CA VAL A 80 24.08 -29.45 11.19
C VAL A 80 25.41 -29.26 10.47
N ALA A 81 25.45 -28.31 9.53
CA ALA A 81 26.72 -27.82 8.99
C ALA A 81 27.55 -27.20 10.12
N ARG A 82 28.69 -27.80 10.44
CA ARG A 82 29.59 -27.34 11.53
C ARG A 82 30.31 -26.06 11.21
N THR A 83 30.45 -25.73 9.93
CA THR A 83 31.14 -24.54 9.45
C THR A 83 30.19 -23.76 8.55
N CYS A 84 30.18 -22.44 8.70
CA CYS A 84 29.54 -21.51 7.79
C CYS A 84 30.63 -20.57 7.28
N PRO A 85 30.82 -20.45 5.94
CA PRO A 85 31.89 -19.64 5.39
C PRO A 85 31.87 -18.21 5.93
N GLY A 86 33.03 -17.59 6.09
CA GLY A 86 33.17 -16.18 6.43
C GLY A 86 32.62 -15.23 5.34
N LEU A 87 32.79 -13.93 5.55
CA LEU A 87 32.61 -12.92 4.50
C LEU A 87 33.83 -12.93 3.54
N SER A 88 33.71 -12.31 2.37
CA SER A 88 34.87 -12.23 1.47
C SER A 88 35.99 -11.39 2.09
N ALA A 89 37.22 -11.87 1.99
CA ALA A 89 38.41 -11.11 2.40
C ALA A 89 38.74 -9.97 1.42
N VAL A 90 38.39 -10.15 0.15
CA VAL A 90 38.56 -9.16 -0.93
C VAL A 90 37.27 -9.11 -1.74
N GLY A 91 36.75 -7.91 -1.99
CA GLY A 91 35.45 -7.74 -2.64
C GLY A 91 34.28 -7.86 -1.67
N ALA A 92 33.06 -7.86 -2.21
CA ALA A 92 31.83 -7.85 -1.44
C ALA A 92 31.20 -9.24 -1.30
N ALA A 93 30.81 -9.58 -0.07
CA ALA A 93 29.79 -10.59 0.17
C ALA A 93 28.41 -10.01 -0.18
N VAL A 94 27.62 -10.77 -0.94
CA VAL A 94 26.34 -10.29 -1.48
C VAL A 94 25.18 -10.96 -0.76
N PHE A 95 24.18 -10.17 -0.36
CA PHE A 95 22.95 -10.63 0.25
C PHE A 95 21.73 -10.15 -0.55
N THR A 96 20.72 -11.00 -0.70
CA THR A 96 19.51 -10.71 -1.49
C THR A 96 18.30 -10.48 -0.60
N ALA A 97 17.38 -9.60 -1.03
CA ALA A 97 16.08 -9.42 -0.38
C ALA A 97 15.11 -10.58 -0.68
N ILE A 98 15.42 -11.40 -1.70
CA ILE A 98 14.63 -12.56 -2.11
C ILE A 98 14.90 -13.70 -1.13
N GLY A 99 14.28 -13.61 0.05
CA GLY A 99 14.19 -14.69 1.01
C GLY A 99 12.96 -15.58 0.75
N ARG A 100 12.97 -16.81 1.27
CA ARG A 100 11.74 -17.62 1.35
C ARG A 100 10.76 -16.95 2.31
N ASP A 101 9.47 -16.99 1.99
CA ASP A 101 8.42 -16.44 2.84
C ASP A 101 8.55 -16.94 4.30
N GLY A 102 8.51 -16.00 5.25
CA GLY A 102 8.57 -16.28 6.70
C GLY A 102 9.94 -16.12 7.36
N ASP A 103 11.00 -15.92 6.58
CA ASP A 103 12.37 -15.87 7.07
C ASP A 103 12.91 -14.44 7.17
N SER A 104 13.13 -13.92 8.39
CA SER A 104 13.69 -12.57 8.55
C SER A 104 15.18 -12.50 8.14
N GLY A 105 15.56 -11.37 7.52
CA GLY A 105 16.92 -11.07 7.07
C GLY A 105 17.19 -11.36 5.60
N PHE A 106 18.29 -10.80 5.10
CA PHE A 106 18.77 -10.99 3.73
C PHE A 106 19.72 -12.21 3.71
N PRO A 107 19.35 -13.33 3.06
CA PRO A 107 20.27 -14.45 2.88
C PRO A 107 21.38 -14.11 1.88
N ARG A 108 22.47 -14.90 1.90
CA ARG A 108 23.53 -14.77 0.88
C ARG A 108 22.99 -15.06 -0.51
N ALA A 109 23.32 -14.18 -1.45
CA ALA A 109 23.06 -14.39 -2.86
C ALA A 109 24.04 -15.41 -3.45
N GLN A 110 23.59 -16.16 -4.45
CA GLN A 110 24.43 -17.08 -5.24
C GLN A 110 24.70 -16.54 -6.65
N VAL A 111 23.88 -15.58 -7.10
CA VAL A 111 23.97 -14.92 -8.41
C VAL A 111 23.47 -13.48 -8.29
N LEU A 112 23.86 -12.63 -9.24
CA LEU A 112 23.39 -11.26 -9.38
C LEU A 112 22.41 -11.17 -10.56
N SER A 113 21.12 -11.17 -10.30
CA SER A 113 20.10 -10.93 -11.32
C SER A 113 20.01 -9.44 -11.63
N ARG A 114 19.90 -9.10 -12.92
CA ARG A 114 19.57 -7.74 -13.36
C ARG A 114 18.20 -7.32 -12.81
N SER A 115 18.00 -6.02 -12.63
CA SER A 115 16.77 -5.42 -12.06
C SER A 115 16.52 -5.75 -10.59
N GLU A 116 17.48 -6.34 -9.89
CA GLU A 116 17.38 -6.68 -8.48
C GLU A 116 18.30 -5.81 -7.63
N THR A 117 17.92 -5.65 -6.36
CA THR A 117 18.71 -4.90 -5.38
C THR A 117 19.37 -5.85 -4.39
N TYR A 118 20.67 -5.67 -4.22
CA TYR A 118 21.50 -6.49 -3.35
C TYR A 118 22.15 -5.65 -2.27
N ALA A 119 22.35 -6.25 -1.09
CA ALA A 119 23.18 -5.69 -0.05
C ALA A 119 24.61 -6.22 -0.20
N LEU A 120 25.55 -5.33 -0.52
CA LEU A 120 26.97 -5.65 -0.67
C LEU A 120 27.69 -5.26 0.61
N LEU A 121 28.35 -6.24 1.25
CA LEU A 121 29.11 -6.07 2.49
C LEU A 121 30.58 -6.40 2.22
N TRP A 122 31.47 -5.43 2.42
CA TRP A 122 32.91 -5.58 2.14
C TRP A 122 33.77 -4.87 3.17
N SER A 123 35.05 -5.24 3.23
CA SER A 123 36.07 -4.53 4.01
C SER A 123 37.19 -3.99 3.12
N VAL A 124 37.51 -4.68 2.02
CA VAL A 124 38.56 -4.33 1.07
C VAL A 124 38.02 -4.39 -0.37
N PRO A 125 38.30 -3.38 -1.22
CA PRO A 125 38.93 -2.08 -0.90
C PRO A 125 38.06 -1.20 -0.01
N ALA A 126 38.68 -0.27 0.72
CA ALA A 126 37.96 0.67 1.59
C ALA A 126 37.15 1.71 0.79
N THR A 127 37.44 1.96 -0.48
CA THR A 127 36.67 2.89 -1.31
C THR A 127 36.59 2.37 -2.73
N PRO A 128 35.76 1.35 -3.00
CA PRO A 128 35.52 0.91 -4.36
C PRO A 128 34.87 2.04 -5.17
N VAL A 129 35.31 2.18 -6.42
CA VAL A 129 34.69 3.07 -7.41
C VAL A 129 33.58 2.25 -8.08
N PHE A 130 32.34 2.52 -7.70
CA PHE A 130 31.18 1.89 -8.33
C PHE A 130 30.97 2.47 -9.73
N PRO A 131 30.63 1.64 -10.74
CA PRO A 131 30.13 2.12 -12.01
C PRO A 131 28.97 3.11 -11.84
N GLU A 132 28.95 4.18 -12.63
CA GLU A 132 27.91 5.23 -12.55
C GLU A 132 26.50 4.72 -12.85
N GLU A 133 26.39 3.61 -13.58
CA GLU A 133 25.14 2.94 -13.92
C GLU A 133 24.46 2.28 -12.71
N LEU A 134 25.19 2.05 -11.62
CA LEU A 134 24.65 1.43 -10.40
C LEU A 134 24.01 2.47 -9.50
N LEU A 135 22.81 2.18 -9.03
CA LEU A 135 22.19 2.95 -7.95
C LEU A 135 22.71 2.41 -6.62
N VAL A 136 23.41 3.26 -5.86
CA VAL A 136 24.12 2.85 -4.65
C VAL A 136 23.67 3.66 -3.44
N ASP A 137 23.01 3.00 -2.49
CA ASP A 137 22.61 3.57 -1.20
C ASP A 137 23.55 3.06 -0.09
N ARG A 138 24.44 3.93 0.40
CA ARG A 138 25.44 3.58 1.40
C ARG A 138 24.90 3.66 2.83
N PHE A 139 25.33 2.71 3.66
CA PHE A 139 25.03 2.66 5.09
C PHE A 139 26.24 3.08 5.92
N LYS A 140 26.01 3.35 7.22
CA LYS A 140 27.11 3.64 8.15
C LYS A 140 28.05 2.44 8.25
N SER A 141 29.36 2.69 8.12
CA SER A 141 30.38 1.66 8.31
C SER A 141 30.46 1.18 9.76
N ARG A 142 30.84 -0.08 9.97
CA ARG A 142 31.02 -0.69 11.30
C ARG A 142 32.31 -1.51 11.33
N HIS A 143 33.22 -1.18 12.25
CA HIS A 143 34.49 -1.92 12.48
C HIS A 143 35.30 -2.22 11.20
N GLY A 144 35.43 -1.23 10.31
CA GLY A 144 36.16 -1.40 9.04
C GLY A 144 35.35 -2.07 7.92
N TRP A 145 34.13 -2.52 8.19
CA TRP A 145 33.20 -3.05 7.19
C TRP A 145 32.24 -1.98 6.68
N GLN A 146 31.93 -2.10 5.40
CA GLN A 146 31.10 -1.18 4.64
C GLN A 146 29.92 -1.93 4.06
N LEU A 147 28.77 -1.27 4.03
CA LEU A 147 27.54 -1.82 3.51
C LEU A 147 26.89 -0.82 2.55
N ALA A 148 26.44 -1.31 1.40
CA ALA A 148 25.59 -0.56 0.49
C ALA A 148 24.49 -1.44 -0.09
N LEU A 149 23.33 -0.86 -0.34
CA LEU A 149 22.36 -1.44 -1.25
C LEU A 149 22.72 -1.00 -2.66
N VAL A 150 22.79 -1.95 -3.58
CA VAL A 150 23.15 -1.73 -4.97
C VAL A 150 22.08 -2.34 -5.86
N THR A 151 21.42 -1.51 -6.66
CA THR A 151 20.46 -1.96 -7.66
C THR A 151 21.18 -2.18 -8.98
N VAL A 152 21.14 -3.41 -9.48
CA VAL A 152 21.69 -3.76 -10.80
C VAL A 152 20.68 -3.32 -11.85
N PRO A 153 21.07 -2.52 -12.87
CA PRO A 153 20.14 -2.06 -13.90
C PRO A 153 19.65 -3.21 -14.78
N ASP A 154 18.57 -2.98 -15.53
CA ASP A 154 17.98 -3.96 -16.45
C ASP A 154 18.95 -4.35 -17.60
N THR A 155 19.70 -3.36 -18.10
CA THR A 155 20.67 -3.51 -19.19
C THR A 155 22.02 -2.87 -18.80
N PRO A 156 22.79 -3.49 -17.88
CA PRO A 156 24.12 -3.00 -17.51
C PRO A 156 25.08 -3.13 -18.70
N SER A 157 26.01 -2.18 -18.83
CA SER A 157 27.12 -2.30 -19.78
C SER A 157 28.01 -3.51 -19.46
N GLU A 158 28.77 -3.99 -20.44
CA GLU A 158 29.74 -5.07 -20.24
C GLU A 158 30.79 -4.72 -19.19
N ALA A 159 31.20 -3.44 -19.11
CA ALA A 159 32.12 -2.96 -18.09
C ALA A 159 31.51 -3.04 -16.68
N CYS A 160 30.23 -2.68 -16.53
CA CYS A 160 29.51 -2.80 -15.27
C CYS A 160 29.34 -4.28 -14.87
N ILE A 161 29.01 -5.17 -15.81
CA ILE A 161 28.92 -6.62 -15.57
C ILE A 161 30.25 -7.14 -15.06
N LYS A 162 31.34 -6.90 -15.79
CA LYS A 162 32.67 -7.37 -15.43
C LYS A 162 33.09 -6.86 -14.06
N TRP A 163 32.85 -5.59 -13.75
CA TRP A 163 33.14 -5.01 -12.45
C TRP A 163 32.35 -5.70 -11.33
N LEU A 164 31.05 -5.96 -11.52
CA LEU A 164 30.23 -6.67 -10.53
C LEU A 164 30.74 -8.09 -10.30
N GLU A 165 31.06 -8.81 -11.37
CA GLU A 165 31.59 -10.19 -11.28
C GLU A 165 32.96 -10.22 -10.59
N GLU A 166 33.86 -9.28 -10.89
CA GLU A 166 35.16 -9.17 -10.21
C GLU A 166 35.02 -8.77 -8.74
N PHE A 167 34.15 -7.81 -8.43
CA PHE A 167 33.98 -7.31 -7.07
C PHE A 167 33.23 -8.28 -6.16
N THR A 168 32.32 -9.10 -6.70
CA THR A 168 31.47 -10.00 -5.90
C THR A 168 31.80 -11.49 -6.07
N GLN A 169 32.55 -11.84 -7.11
CA GLN A 169 32.81 -13.23 -7.52
C GLN A 169 31.52 -14.01 -7.87
N LEU A 170 30.43 -13.32 -8.20
CA LEU A 170 29.14 -13.90 -8.61
C LEU A 170 28.83 -13.53 -10.06
N SER A 171 28.28 -14.48 -10.81
CA SER A 171 27.84 -14.25 -12.19
C SER A 171 26.62 -13.33 -12.26
N VAL A 172 26.60 -12.43 -13.25
CA VAL A 172 25.45 -11.56 -13.52
C VAL A 172 24.48 -12.25 -14.47
N MET A 173 23.28 -12.55 -13.99
CA MET A 173 22.22 -13.26 -14.71
C MET A 173 21.18 -12.30 -15.28
N PRO A 174 20.53 -12.66 -16.41
CA PRO A 174 19.44 -11.86 -16.95
C PRO A 174 18.31 -11.72 -15.93
N ALA A 175 17.55 -10.64 -16.05
CA ALA A 175 16.39 -10.39 -15.21
C ALA A 175 15.34 -11.51 -15.40
N THR A 176 14.78 -12.02 -14.32
CA THR A 176 13.76 -13.08 -14.38
C THR A 176 12.42 -12.47 -14.84
N PRO A 177 11.88 -12.89 -16.00
CA PRO A 177 10.60 -12.39 -16.46
C PRO A 177 9.44 -12.91 -15.60
N SER A 178 8.42 -12.10 -15.39
CA SER A 178 7.21 -12.54 -14.66
C SER A 178 5.95 -11.82 -15.12
N ILE A 179 4.82 -12.49 -14.96
CA ILE A 179 3.48 -11.91 -15.18
C ILE A 179 2.74 -11.92 -13.85
N THR A 180 2.29 -10.75 -13.42
CA THR A 180 1.52 -10.54 -12.19
C THR A 180 0.13 -9.99 -12.52
N THR A 181 -0.87 -10.38 -11.72
CA THR A 181 -2.22 -9.86 -11.87
C THR A 181 -2.38 -8.61 -11.03
N ILE A 182 -2.78 -7.50 -11.66
CA ILE A 182 -3.08 -6.23 -10.99
C ILE A 182 -4.57 -6.15 -10.67
N TRP A 183 -5.41 -6.64 -11.58
CA TRP A 183 -6.86 -6.63 -11.43
C TRP A 183 -7.47 -7.91 -12.03
N PRO A 184 -8.48 -8.53 -11.40
CA PRO A 184 -9.06 -8.14 -10.10
C PRO A 184 -8.09 -8.34 -8.94
N PHE A 185 -8.24 -7.57 -7.86
CA PHE A 185 -7.37 -7.71 -6.67
C PHE A 185 -7.59 -9.04 -5.93
N LEU A 186 -8.76 -9.66 -6.12
CA LEU A 186 -9.05 -11.00 -5.59
C LEU A 186 -8.63 -12.07 -6.60
N THR A 187 -7.36 -12.41 -6.56
CA THR A 187 -6.80 -13.58 -7.26
C THR A 187 -6.13 -14.53 -6.30
N ARG A 188 -6.21 -15.82 -6.59
CA ARG A 188 -5.53 -16.87 -5.84
C ARG A 188 -4.65 -17.68 -6.78
N TYR A 189 -3.40 -17.92 -6.38
CA TYR A 189 -2.55 -18.89 -7.06
C TYR A 189 -2.91 -20.30 -6.56
N SER A 190 -3.42 -21.15 -7.45
CA SER A 190 -3.66 -22.58 -7.16
C SER A 190 -2.46 -23.45 -7.53
N SER A 191 -1.57 -22.94 -8.39
CA SER A 191 -0.25 -23.49 -8.66
C SER A 191 0.73 -22.35 -8.99
N ILE A 192 1.99 -22.68 -9.27
CA ILE A 192 2.99 -21.69 -9.73
C ILE A 192 2.49 -20.93 -10.97
N ASN A 193 1.78 -21.62 -11.87
CA ASN A 193 1.35 -21.07 -13.15
C ASN A 193 -0.17 -20.92 -13.28
N THR A 194 -0.96 -21.31 -12.28
CA THR A 194 -2.42 -21.23 -12.34
C THR A 194 -2.93 -20.14 -11.41
N VAL A 195 -3.68 -19.21 -11.98
CA VAL A 195 -4.30 -18.08 -11.29
C VAL A 195 -5.81 -18.22 -11.38
N GLU A 196 -6.45 -18.35 -10.23
CA GLU A 196 -7.89 -18.28 -10.09
C GLU A 196 -8.31 -16.84 -9.82
N TYR A 197 -9.31 -16.35 -10.54
CA TYR A 197 -9.78 -14.96 -10.41
C TYR A 197 -11.30 -14.88 -10.27
N ILE A 198 -11.79 -13.80 -9.66
CA ILE A 198 -13.23 -13.52 -9.53
C ILE A 198 -13.84 -13.05 -10.86
N GLU A 199 -15.17 -13.02 -10.94
CA GLU A 199 -15.86 -12.39 -12.07
C GLU A 199 -15.44 -10.92 -12.25
N SER A 200 -14.89 -10.62 -13.42
CA SER A 200 -14.45 -9.29 -13.82
C SER A 200 -14.58 -9.12 -15.33
N GLU A 201 -14.99 -7.94 -15.78
CA GLU A 201 -15.09 -7.61 -17.21
C GLU A 201 -13.71 -7.59 -17.89
N ALA A 202 -12.68 -7.25 -17.12
CA ALA A 202 -11.30 -7.24 -17.59
C ALA A 202 -10.34 -7.83 -16.56
N VAL A 203 -9.22 -8.38 -17.04
CA VAL A 203 -8.07 -8.78 -16.22
C VAL A 203 -6.89 -7.89 -16.62
N ILE A 204 -6.33 -7.15 -15.66
CA ILE A 204 -5.17 -6.29 -15.89
C ILE A 204 -3.93 -7.00 -15.38
N LEU A 205 -2.92 -7.07 -16.23
CA LEU A 205 -1.67 -7.79 -16.00
C LEU A 205 -0.49 -6.83 -16.10
N ALA A 206 0.51 -7.02 -15.24
CA ALA A 206 1.83 -6.42 -15.41
C ALA A 206 2.81 -7.52 -15.83
N ALA A 207 3.45 -7.31 -16.98
CA ALA A 207 4.56 -8.11 -17.43
C ALA A 207 5.86 -7.39 -17.01
N HIS A 208 6.58 -7.99 -16.09
CA HIS A 208 7.82 -7.46 -15.56
C HIS A 208 9.00 -8.12 -16.26
N ARG A 209 9.97 -7.30 -16.67
CA ARG A 209 11.31 -7.75 -17.12
C ARG A 209 11.22 -8.77 -18.26
N MET A 210 10.18 -8.65 -19.07
CA MET A 210 9.96 -9.53 -20.22
C MET A 210 10.94 -9.17 -21.33
N PRO A 211 11.46 -10.17 -22.07
CA PRO A 211 12.27 -9.87 -23.25
C PRO A 211 11.46 -9.03 -24.23
N GLY A 212 12.02 -7.89 -24.64
CA GLY A 212 11.38 -6.92 -25.53
C GLY A 212 11.14 -7.44 -26.95
N GLY A 213 10.38 -6.67 -27.73
CA GLY A 213 10.24 -6.87 -29.18
C GLY A 213 11.42 -6.29 -29.98
N ALA A 214 11.36 -6.40 -31.31
CA ALA A 214 12.31 -5.71 -32.18
C ALA A 214 12.19 -4.18 -32.02
N HIS A 215 13.30 -3.46 -32.19
CA HIS A 215 13.37 -1.97 -32.21
C HIS A 215 12.87 -1.29 -30.93
N ASP A 216 13.45 -1.65 -29.79
CA ASP A 216 13.27 -0.98 -28.51
C ASP A 216 11.86 -1.02 -27.88
N GLY A 217 10.88 -1.66 -28.52
CA GLY A 217 9.51 -1.80 -28.03
C GLY A 217 9.35 -2.74 -26.83
N GLY A 218 8.23 -2.59 -26.13
CA GLY A 218 7.84 -3.46 -25.01
C GLY A 218 7.65 -4.93 -25.40
N PRO A 219 7.37 -5.80 -24.42
CA PRO A 219 7.20 -7.22 -24.69
C PRO A 219 5.91 -7.50 -25.47
N THR A 220 5.95 -8.54 -26.30
CA THR A 220 4.74 -9.14 -26.88
C THR A 220 4.26 -10.27 -25.98
N LEU A 221 3.04 -10.13 -25.46
CA LEU A 221 2.32 -11.22 -24.80
C LEU A 221 1.30 -11.83 -25.74
N GLN A 222 1.01 -13.10 -25.49
CA GLN A 222 0.05 -13.89 -26.23
C GLN A 222 -1.02 -14.43 -25.30
N ALA A 223 -2.27 -14.17 -25.66
CA ALA A 223 -3.45 -14.75 -25.05
C ALA A 223 -3.96 -15.90 -25.91
N VAL A 224 -4.22 -17.04 -25.29
CA VAL A 224 -4.76 -18.24 -25.95
C VAL A 224 -5.93 -18.78 -25.12
N ASN A 225 -7.10 -18.89 -25.73
CA ASN A 225 -8.22 -19.64 -25.19
C ASN A 225 -8.52 -20.85 -26.12
N GLN A 226 -9.67 -21.49 -25.98
CA GLN A 226 -10.03 -22.66 -26.82
C GLN A 226 -10.27 -22.30 -28.30
N ASN A 227 -10.66 -21.06 -28.60
CA ASN A 227 -11.14 -20.64 -29.92
C ASN A 227 -10.17 -19.66 -30.62
N ASP A 228 -9.43 -18.87 -29.86
CA ASP A 228 -8.70 -17.70 -30.31
C ASP A 228 -7.27 -17.66 -29.76
N ARG A 229 -6.39 -17.07 -30.57
CA ARG A 229 -5.01 -16.77 -30.23
C ARG A 229 -4.69 -15.34 -30.65
N ILE A 230 -4.50 -14.47 -29.66
CA ILE A 230 -4.25 -13.04 -29.87
C ILE A 230 -2.87 -12.72 -29.33
N SER A 231 -2.12 -11.85 -30.00
CA SER A 231 -0.83 -11.36 -29.50
C SER A 231 -0.80 -9.84 -29.55
N VAL A 232 -0.30 -9.22 -28.49
CA VAL A 232 -0.25 -7.76 -28.33
C VAL A 232 1.12 -7.37 -27.84
N THR A 233 1.69 -6.32 -28.42
CA THR A 233 2.97 -5.73 -28.01
C THR A 233 2.70 -4.48 -27.18
N ALA A 234 3.25 -4.42 -25.98
CA ALA A 234 3.14 -3.23 -25.14
C ALA A 234 4.07 -2.10 -25.64
N PRO A 235 3.69 -0.82 -25.42
CA PRO A 235 4.58 0.31 -25.66
C PRO A 235 5.73 0.35 -24.65
N ASP A 236 5.43 0.06 -23.38
CA ASP A 236 6.38 0.11 -22.26
C ASP A 236 7.12 -1.23 -22.10
N ARG A 237 8.37 -1.18 -21.61
CA ARG A 237 9.19 -2.39 -21.41
C ARG A 237 8.90 -3.14 -20.13
N SER A 238 8.85 -2.43 -18.99
CA SER A 238 8.73 -3.04 -17.66
C SER A 238 8.37 -1.98 -16.61
N PRO A 239 7.28 -2.13 -15.83
CA PRO A 239 6.20 -3.08 -16.07
C PRO A 239 5.44 -2.72 -17.35
N ALA A 240 5.30 -3.68 -18.24
CA ALA A 240 4.42 -3.56 -19.40
C ALA A 240 3.00 -3.94 -19.00
N LEU A 241 2.05 -3.01 -19.15
CA LEU A 241 0.66 -3.23 -18.74
C LEU A 241 -0.17 -3.80 -19.89
N PHE A 242 -0.94 -4.83 -19.59
CA PHE A 242 -1.87 -5.46 -20.52
C PHE A 242 -3.26 -5.52 -19.91
N THR A 243 -4.28 -5.27 -20.73
CA THR A 243 -5.68 -5.46 -20.34
C THR A 243 -6.28 -6.56 -21.20
N VAL A 244 -6.81 -7.59 -20.55
CA VAL A 244 -7.51 -8.70 -21.20
C VAL A 244 -9.00 -8.48 -21.01
N ILE A 245 -9.71 -8.13 -22.08
CA ILE A 245 -11.17 -8.00 -22.10
C ILE A 245 -11.75 -9.36 -22.48
N ARG A 246 -12.65 -9.90 -21.66
CA ARG A 246 -13.16 -11.26 -21.84
C ARG A 246 -14.47 -11.23 -22.63
N GLU A 247 -14.41 -11.60 -23.90
CA GLU A 247 -15.60 -11.89 -24.72
C GLU A 247 -15.72 -13.41 -24.89
N GLY A 248 -16.44 -14.07 -23.97
CA GLY A 248 -16.94 -15.45 -24.17
C GLY A 248 -16.19 -16.60 -23.49
N SER A 249 -14.92 -16.47 -23.10
CA SER A 249 -14.19 -17.53 -22.35
C SER A 249 -13.77 -17.09 -20.95
N ASP A 250 -14.11 -17.93 -19.97
CA ASP A 250 -13.71 -17.77 -18.57
C ASP A 250 -12.29 -18.32 -18.28
N ASP A 251 -11.77 -19.16 -19.18
CA ASP A 251 -10.45 -19.76 -19.08
C ASP A 251 -9.55 -19.32 -20.24
N PHE A 252 -8.33 -18.91 -19.94
CA PHE A 252 -7.34 -18.49 -20.93
C PHE A 252 -5.91 -18.60 -20.40
N ARG A 253 -4.95 -18.75 -21.31
CA ARG A 253 -3.52 -18.74 -21.03
C ARG A 253 -2.92 -17.43 -21.53
N ILE A 254 -2.13 -16.77 -20.70
CA ILE A 254 -1.29 -15.64 -21.09
C ILE A 254 0.17 -16.07 -20.98
N GLY A 255 0.96 -15.78 -22.01
CA GLY A 255 2.37 -16.18 -22.04
C GLY A 255 3.17 -15.41 -23.07
N LYS A 256 4.45 -15.77 -23.20
CA LYS A 256 5.32 -15.27 -24.27
C LYS A 256 5.86 -16.44 -25.07
N THR A 257 5.79 -16.35 -26.39
CA THR A 257 6.33 -17.38 -27.27
C THR A 257 7.83 -17.58 -27.03
N GLY A 258 8.26 -18.83 -26.85
CA GLY A 258 9.65 -19.18 -26.53
C GLY A 258 10.03 -19.09 -25.04
N HIS A 259 9.10 -18.68 -24.16
CA HIS A 259 9.34 -18.56 -22.71
C HIS A 259 8.22 -19.25 -21.90
N PRO A 260 8.13 -20.59 -21.95
CA PRO A 260 7.04 -21.33 -21.30
C PRO A 260 7.03 -21.18 -19.77
N ASP A 261 8.18 -20.90 -19.17
CA ASP A 261 8.32 -20.73 -17.71
C ASP A 261 7.53 -19.52 -17.16
N VAL A 262 7.13 -18.61 -18.05
CA VAL A 262 6.41 -17.37 -17.68
C VAL A 262 4.90 -17.53 -17.87
N ASP A 263 4.45 -18.60 -18.50
CA ASP A 263 3.05 -18.80 -18.84
C ASP A 263 2.16 -18.86 -17.59
N LYS A 264 1.04 -18.13 -17.65
CA LYS A 264 0.00 -18.12 -16.62
C LYS A 264 -1.32 -18.57 -17.21
N TYR A 265 -1.94 -19.55 -16.55
CA TYR A 265 -3.28 -20.06 -16.85
C TYR A 265 -4.26 -19.39 -15.91
N PHE A 266 -5.21 -18.67 -16.47
CA PHE A 266 -6.26 -17.98 -15.75
C PHE A 266 -7.55 -18.79 -15.83
N SER A 267 -8.18 -19.00 -14.68
CA SER A 267 -9.49 -19.64 -14.61
C SER A 267 -10.42 -18.86 -13.67
N LYS A 268 -11.67 -18.66 -14.11
CA LYS A 268 -12.68 -17.98 -13.29
C LYS A 268 -13.13 -18.91 -12.17
N ASN A 269 -13.03 -18.45 -10.92
CA ASN A 269 -13.52 -19.19 -9.78
C ASN A 269 -14.62 -18.40 -9.05
N ASN A 270 -15.87 -18.84 -9.23
CA ASN A 270 -17.05 -18.24 -8.60
C ASN A 270 -17.12 -18.47 -7.07
N SER A 271 -16.34 -19.41 -6.53
CA SER A 271 -16.28 -19.65 -5.08
C SER A 271 -15.47 -18.58 -4.32
N LEU A 272 -14.49 -17.93 -4.98
CA LEU A 272 -13.77 -16.77 -4.42
C LEU A 272 -14.73 -15.61 -4.11
N ALA A 273 -15.75 -15.40 -4.95
CA ALA A 273 -16.78 -14.39 -4.73
C ALA A 273 -17.73 -14.73 -3.56
N ARG A 274 -17.96 -16.03 -3.26
CA ARG A 274 -18.79 -16.46 -2.12
C ARG A 274 -18.03 -16.40 -0.78
N SER A 275 -16.70 -16.47 -0.81
CA SER A 275 -15.87 -16.53 0.40
C SER A 275 -15.68 -15.20 1.11
N TYR A 276 -16.00 -14.06 0.49
CA TYR A 276 -15.83 -12.73 1.10
C TYR A 276 -17.02 -11.83 0.77
N LYS A 277 -18.05 -11.79 1.65
CA LYS A 277 -18.90 -10.60 1.71
C LYS A 277 -18.01 -9.47 2.23
N HIS A 278 -17.60 -8.56 1.35
CA HIS A 278 -16.80 -7.41 1.77
C HIS A 278 -17.52 -6.65 2.90
N PRO A 279 -16.80 -6.17 3.92
CA PRO A 279 -17.40 -5.31 4.92
C PRO A 279 -17.99 -4.07 4.23
N THR A 280 -19.26 -3.78 4.48
CA THR A 280 -19.96 -2.62 3.91
C THR A 280 -20.62 -1.80 5.01
N VAL A 281 -20.65 -0.49 4.80
CA VAL A 281 -21.55 0.42 5.51
C VAL A 281 -22.84 0.48 4.71
N ASP A 282 -23.96 0.13 5.31
CA ASP A 282 -25.24 0.08 4.65
C ASP A 282 -26.25 1.02 5.31
N LEU A 283 -27.01 1.74 4.49
CA LEU A 283 -28.22 2.42 4.92
C LEU A 283 -29.39 1.45 4.80
N VAL A 284 -30.19 1.39 5.85
CA VAL A 284 -31.32 0.49 5.97
C VAL A 284 -32.59 1.31 5.90
N PHE A 285 -33.47 0.89 5.00
CA PHE A 285 -34.79 1.48 4.79
C PHE A 285 -35.87 0.41 4.97
N ILE A 286 -37.08 0.86 5.24
CA ILE A 286 -38.29 0.05 5.36
C ILE A 286 -39.27 0.57 4.30
N ASP A 287 -39.83 -0.33 3.49
CA ASP A 287 -40.84 0.01 2.50
C ASP A 287 -42.26 0.07 3.09
N ASP A 288 -43.25 0.36 2.24
CA ASP A 288 -44.66 0.46 2.59
C ASP A 288 -45.27 -0.86 3.09
N LYS A 289 -44.64 -2.00 2.78
CA LYS A 289 -45.04 -3.35 3.21
C LYS A 289 -44.32 -3.80 4.48
N GLY A 290 -43.40 -2.98 5.00
CA GLY A 290 -42.59 -3.32 6.18
C GLY A 290 -41.34 -4.14 5.86
N GLU A 291 -40.98 -4.33 4.58
CA GLU A 291 -39.81 -5.09 4.17
C GLU A 291 -38.54 -4.24 4.22
N ARG A 292 -37.43 -4.87 4.60
CA ARG A 292 -36.13 -4.21 4.78
C ARG A 292 -35.39 -4.08 3.46
N VAL A 293 -35.12 -2.85 3.05
CA VAL A 293 -34.30 -2.52 1.87
C VAL A 293 -32.93 -2.02 2.32
N VAL A 294 -31.88 -2.73 1.92
CA VAL A 294 -30.49 -2.44 2.32
C VAL A 294 -29.73 -1.83 1.15
N ALA A 295 -29.24 -0.60 1.32
CA ALA A 295 -28.46 0.11 0.32
C ALA A 295 -27.01 0.34 0.78
N PRO A 296 -26.02 -0.38 0.21
CA PRO A 296 -24.62 -0.16 0.54
C PRO A 296 -24.14 1.24 0.12
N LEU A 297 -23.46 1.94 1.01
CA LEU A 297 -23.04 3.34 0.83
C LEU A 297 -22.06 3.53 -0.34
N HIS A 298 -21.28 2.50 -0.68
CA HIS A 298 -20.35 2.52 -1.82
C HIS A 298 -21.07 2.47 -3.19
N ARG A 299 -22.37 2.14 -3.23
CA ARG A 299 -23.14 2.04 -4.48
C ARG A 299 -23.85 3.36 -4.78
N ARG A 300 -23.78 3.79 -6.05
CA ARG A 300 -24.44 5.02 -6.53
C ARG A 300 -25.96 5.02 -6.31
N GLY A 301 -26.61 3.86 -6.34
CA GLY A 301 -28.06 3.72 -6.10
C GLY A 301 -28.51 4.14 -4.69
N CYS A 302 -27.60 4.30 -3.74
CA CYS A 302 -27.90 4.75 -2.37
C CYS A 302 -28.61 6.12 -2.34
N GLN A 303 -28.26 7.03 -3.27
CA GLN A 303 -28.90 8.34 -3.37
C GLN A 303 -30.41 8.25 -3.70
N THR A 304 -30.80 7.30 -4.55
CA THR A 304 -32.19 7.10 -4.97
C THR A 304 -33.07 6.72 -3.78
N TYR A 305 -32.59 5.84 -2.90
CA TYR A 305 -33.32 5.44 -1.70
C TYR A 305 -33.47 6.58 -0.68
N VAL A 306 -32.46 7.45 -0.56
CA VAL A 306 -32.57 8.67 0.26
C VAL A 306 -33.56 9.66 -0.33
N MET A 307 -33.60 9.82 -1.66
CA MET A 307 -34.60 10.65 -2.33
C MET A 307 -36.02 10.10 -2.13
N ALA A 308 -36.21 8.78 -2.27
CA ALA A 308 -37.48 8.11 -1.99
C ALA A 308 -37.90 8.28 -0.52
N THR A 309 -36.95 8.27 0.42
CA THR A 309 -37.23 8.55 1.83
C THR A 309 -37.74 9.98 2.05
N ARG A 310 -37.15 10.96 1.36
CA ARG A 310 -37.61 12.37 1.41
C ARG A 310 -38.96 12.59 0.72
N ALA A 311 -39.26 11.78 -0.29
CA ALA A 311 -40.56 11.72 -0.94
C ALA A 311 -41.61 10.94 -0.13
N GLN A 312 -41.25 10.42 1.05
CA GLN A 312 -42.10 9.61 1.95
C GLN A 312 -42.52 8.26 1.35
N GLU A 313 -41.80 7.76 0.35
CA GLU A 313 -42.01 6.43 -0.26
C GLU A 313 -41.30 5.33 0.55
N LEU A 314 -40.26 5.68 1.31
CA LEU A 314 -39.51 4.78 2.17
C LEU A 314 -39.29 5.41 3.55
N CYS A 315 -39.06 4.60 4.57
CA CYS A 315 -38.69 5.05 5.89
C CYS A 315 -37.23 4.65 6.19
N PHE A 316 -36.37 5.61 6.52
CA PHE A 316 -35.04 5.29 7.01
C PHE A 316 -35.13 4.69 8.43
N ASP A 317 -34.45 3.56 8.62
CA ASP A 317 -34.43 2.82 9.88
C ASP A 317 -33.08 3.01 10.59
N SER A 318 -32.01 2.54 9.98
CA SER A 318 -30.71 2.45 10.63
C SER A 318 -29.53 2.51 9.66
N LEU A 319 -28.34 2.75 10.21
CA LEU A 319 -27.07 2.60 9.50
C LEU A 319 -26.28 1.45 10.14
N ALA A 320 -26.05 0.40 9.36
CA ALA A 320 -25.32 -0.80 9.79
C ALA A 320 -23.89 -0.77 9.25
N MET A 321 -22.90 -1.05 10.10
CA MET A 321 -21.48 -1.00 9.74
C MET A 321 -20.65 -2.07 10.47
N PRO A 322 -19.46 -2.43 9.96
CA PRO A 322 -18.53 -3.32 10.68
C PRO A 322 -18.05 -2.70 12.00
N MET A 323 -17.70 -3.54 12.97
CA MET A 323 -17.08 -3.10 14.22
C MET A 323 -15.78 -2.32 13.99
N GLY A 324 -15.61 -1.23 14.74
CA GLY A 324 -14.45 -0.34 14.65
C GLY A 324 -14.51 0.66 13.48
N THR A 325 -15.57 0.63 12.68
CA THR A 325 -15.77 1.58 11.57
C THR A 325 -15.99 3.00 12.11
N ARG A 326 -15.35 3.96 11.44
CA ARG A 326 -15.49 5.39 11.73
C ARG A 326 -15.87 6.13 10.45
N GLY A 327 -16.80 7.04 10.57
CA GLY A 327 -17.23 7.93 9.51
C GLY A 327 -17.45 9.34 10.01
N ARG A 328 -17.82 10.23 9.10
CA ARG A 328 -18.15 11.61 9.38
C ARG A 328 -19.48 11.96 8.76
N LEU A 329 -20.33 12.58 9.57
CA LEU A 329 -21.55 13.24 9.15
C LEU A 329 -21.31 14.74 9.16
N GLU A 330 -21.68 15.40 8.08
CA GLU A 330 -21.90 16.83 8.07
C GLU A 330 -23.33 17.10 7.63
N ALA A 331 -24.04 17.91 8.41
CA ALA A 331 -25.37 18.38 8.08
C ALA A 331 -25.35 19.90 8.03
N ILE A 332 -25.98 20.45 7.01
CA ILE A 332 -26.21 21.88 6.86
C ILE A 332 -27.72 22.08 6.96
N SER A 333 -28.11 22.80 7.99
CA SER A 333 -29.50 23.13 8.27
C SER A 333 -30.02 24.24 7.34
N PRO A 334 -31.34 24.51 7.35
CA PRO A 334 -31.95 25.54 6.53
C PRO A 334 -31.53 26.97 6.92
N ASN A 335 -30.90 27.18 8.07
CA ASN A 335 -30.33 28.48 8.45
C ASN A 335 -28.83 28.58 8.12
N GLY A 336 -28.28 27.63 7.35
CA GLY A 336 -26.87 27.58 6.97
C GLY A 336 -25.93 27.15 8.09
N HIS A 337 -26.46 26.74 9.25
CA HIS A 337 -25.64 26.21 10.33
C HIS A 337 -25.08 24.84 9.93
N ARG A 338 -23.76 24.69 10.03
CA ARG A 338 -23.06 23.44 9.71
C ARG A 338 -22.74 22.71 10.99
N GLU A 339 -23.31 21.52 11.14
CA GLU A 339 -22.95 20.59 12.17
C GLU A 339 -22.06 19.50 11.60
N SER A 340 -21.00 19.14 12.33
CA SER A 340 -20.16 18.00 12.00
C SER A 340 -20.09 17.05 13.18
N ARG A 341 -20.32 15.76 12.93
CA ARG A 341 -20.30 14.70 13.94
C ARG A 341 -19.46 13.54 13.43
N HIS A 342 -18.76 12.89 14.36
CA HIS A 342 -18.12 11.62 14.09
C HIS A 342 -19.13 10.49 14.29
N LEU A 343 -19.21 9.61 13.30
CA LEU A 343 -20.01 8.40 13.32
C LEU A 343 -19.11 7.25 13.71
N VAL A 344 -19.41 6.55 14.81
CA VAL A 344 -18.61 5.43 15.30
C VAL A 344 -19.56 4.26 15.56
N SER A 345 -19.13 3.05 15.21
CA SER A 345 -19.86 1.82 15.54
C SER A 345 -20.08 1.73 17.06
N SER A 346 -21.32 1.45 17.48
CA SER A 346 -21.63 1.13 18.88
C SER A 346 -21.59 -0.37 19.13
N ASP A 347 -21.71 -0.80 20.39
CA ASP A 347 -21.80 -2.22 20.76
C ASP A 347 -23.20 -2.83 20.47
N VAL A 348 -24.12 -2.03 19.90
CA VAL A 348 -25.46 -2.50 19.51
C VAL A 348 -25.33 -3.30 18.22
N THR A 349 -25.55 -4.61 18.31
CA THR A 349 -25.55 -5.53 17.17
C THR A 349 -26.79 -5.35 16.30
N ASP A 350 -26.64 -5.44 14.98
CA ASP A 350 -27.78 -5.49 14.06
C ASP A 350 -28.49 -6.84 14.19
N ASP A 351 -29.78 -6.85 14.51
CA ASP A 351 -30.59 -8.04 14.87
C ASP A 351 -30.58 -9.18 13.81
N HIS A 352 -30.08 -8.91 12.61
CA HIS A 352 -30.13 -9.82 11.47
C HIS A 352 -28.76 -10.23 10.92
N THR A 353 -27.66 -9.61 11.38
CA THR A 353 -26.29 -10.03 11.01
C THR A 353 -25.32 -9.91 12.18
N SER A 354 -24.84 -11.04 12.69
CA SER A 354 -23.93 -11.16 13.84
C SER A 354 -22.52 -10.55 13.64
N GLN A 355 -22.29 -9.82 12.54
CA GLN A 355 -21.01 -9.17 12.20
C GLN A 355 -21.14 -7.66 11.95
N LYS A 356 -22.34 -7.08 12.07
CA LYS A 356 -22.56 -5.64 11.88
C LYS A 356 -23.13 -5.01 13.15
N CYS A 357 -22.72 -3.78 13.38
CA CYS A 357 -23.18 -2.96 14.49
C CYS A 357 -23.83 -1.69 13.97
N GLN A 358 -24.72 -1.13 14.79
CA GLN A 358 -25.43 0.09 14.48
C GLN A 358 -24.74 1.30 15.12
N LEU A 359 -25.14 2.50 14.69
CA LEU A 359 -24.83 3.73 15.42
C LEU A 359 -25.51 3.71 16.80
N SER A 360 -24.97 4.47 17.75
CA SER A 360 -25.69 4.74 19.01
C SER A 360 -27.10 5.28 18.72
N PRO A 361 -28.13 4.96 19.53
CA PRO A 361 -29.51 5.39 19.28
C PRO A 361 -29.66 6.91 19.06
N ALA A 362 -28.89 7.72 19.79
CA ALA A 362 -28.89 9.19 19.64
C ALA A 362 -28.40 9.64 18.25
N LEU A 363 -27.29 9.07 17.78
CA LEU A 363 -26.74 9.38 16.44
C LEU A 363 -27.62 8.82 15.32
N ASN A 364 -28.22 7.64 15.51
CA ASN A 364 -29.12 7.07 14.51
C ASN A 364 -30.40 7.91 14.35
N SER A 365 -30.96 8.39 15.46
CA SER A 365 -32.13 9.28 15.46
C SER A 365 -31.83 10.62 14.77
N LEU A 366 -30.65 11.18 15.00
CA LEU A 366 -30.20 12.42 14.37
C LEU A 366 -29.92 12.22 12.87
N LEU A 367 -29.33 11.09 12.49
CA LEU A 367 -29.16 10.72 11.09
C LEU A 367 -30.51 10.55 10.38
N LYS A 368 -31.47 9.90 11.04
CA LYS A 368 -32.85 9.74 10.55
C LYS A 368 -33.50 11.09 10.28
N LEU A 369 -33.39 12.04 11.21
CA LEU A 369 -33.89 13.41 11.01
C LEU A 369 -33.31 14.04 9.73
N TYR A 370 -31.99 13.98 9.54
CA TYR A 370 -31.33 14.65 8.41
C TYR A 370 -31.52 13.94 7.05
N ILE A 371 -31.70 12.62 7.05
CA ILE A 371 -32.03 11.86 5.85
C ILE A 371 -33.47 12.15 5.42
N THR A 372 -34.42 12.15 6.37
CA THR A 372 -35.85 12.32 6.09
C THR A 372 -36.23 13.76 5.77
N ASP A 373 -35.66 14.76 6.45
CA ASP A 373 -36.03 16.17 6.23
C ASP A 373 -35.38 16.72 4.94
N PRO A 374 -36.18 17.11 3.92
CA PRO A 374 -35.68 17.60 2.63
C PRO A 374 -34.98 18.97 2.72
N LYS A 375 -35.11 19.68 3.83
CA LYS A 375 -34.52 21.02 4.02
C LYS A 375 -33.05 20.96 4.45
N TYR A 376 -32.57 19.80 4.91
CA TYR A 376 -31.17 19.62 5.27
C TYR A 376 -30.34 19.19 4.07
N GLN A 377 -29.12 19.72 3.97
CA GLN A 377 -28.08 19.14 3.13
C GLN A 377 -27.22 18.21 3.98
N ILE A 378 -26.95 17.00 3.49
CA ILE A 378 -26.18 15.99 4.21
C ILE A 378 -24.97 15.51 3.42
N TYR A 379 -23.88 15.27 4.14
CA TYR A 379 -22.68 14.63 3.64
C TYR A 379 -22.24 13.54 4.61
N LEU A 380 -22.16 12.31 4.10
CA LEU A 380 -21.62 11.15 4.81
C LEU A 380 -20.32 10.71 4.14
N ASP A 381 -19.27 10.54 4.93
CA ASP A 381 -17.98 10.00 4.47
C ASP A 381 -17.48 8.91 5.41
N PHE A 382 -17.39 7.69 4.88
CA PHE A 382 -16.79 6.53 5.54
C PHE A 382 -15.52 6.06 4.82
N GLY A 383 -14.88 6.94 4.05
CA GLY A 383 -13.66 6.66 3.31
C GLY A 383 -13.86 5.54 2.30
N GLY A 384 -13.08 4.46 2.45
CA GLY A 384 -13.12 3.29 1.57
C GLY A 384 -14.46 2.54 1.53
N PHE A 385 -15.37 2.80 2.47
CA PHE A 385 -16.71 2.18 2.50
C PHE A 385 -17.78 2.97 1.73
N GLY A 386 -17.44 4.14 1.21
CA GLY A 386 -18.34 4.96 0.40
C GLY A 386 -18.62 6.34 0.97
N ARG A 387 -19.24 7.17 0.13
CA ARG A 387 -19.59 8.56 0.39
C ARG A 387 -20.97 8.86 -0.16
N LEU A 388 -21.74 9.66 0.57
CA LEU A 388 -23.05 10.12 0.14
C LEU A 388 -23.12 11.63 0.32
N SER A 389 -23.47 12.34 -0.76
CA SER A 389 -23.78 13.77 -0.73
C SER A 389 -25.18 13.98 -1.26
N ILE A 390 -26.01 14.66 -0.49
CA ILE A 390 -27.40 14.97 -0.82
C ILE A 390 -27.68 16.43 -0.51
N GLY A 391 -28.09 17.21 -1.52
CA GLY A 391 -28.48 18.61 -1.35
C GLY A 391 -29.86 18.76 -0.74
N ALA A 392 -30.21 19.97 -0.27
CA ALA A 392 -31.59 20.31 0.10
C ALA A 392 -32.48 20.34 -1.16
N THR A 393 -33.71 19.82 -1.06
CA THR A 393 -34.64 19.70 -2.20
C THR A 393 -35.84 20.65 -2.11
N GLN A 394 -36.02 21.36 -0.99
CA GLN A 394 -37.00 22.44 -0.86
C GLN A 394 -36.31 23.82 -0.85
N PRO A 395 -36.87 24.83 -1.53
CA PRO A 395 -36.34 26.18 -1.52
C PRO A 395 -36.46 26.82 -0.14
N MET A 396 -35.44 27.59 0.22
CA MET A 396 -35.34 28.32 1.48
C MET A 396 -36.26 29.55 1.42
N ASP A 397 -37.07 29.78 2.47
CA ASP A 397 -37.62 31.10 2.72
C ASP A 397 -36.45 32.02 3.10
N ASN A 398 -35.93 32.76 2.13
CA ASN A 398 -34.86 33.73 2.36
C ASN A 398 -35.40 34.95 3.12
N PRO A 399 -34.88 35.30 4.31
CA PRO A 399 -34.83 36.70 4.67
C PRO A 399 -33.80 37.35 3.74
N THR A 400 -34.22 38.42 3.07
CA THR A 400 -33.45 39.26 2.15
C THR A 400 -32.03 39.54 2.68
N THR A 401 -31.07 38.70 2.29
CA THR A 401 -29.65 38.94 2.55
C THR A 401 -29.08 39.52 1.27
N VAL A 402 -28.57 40.75 1.35
CA VAL A 402 -27.86 41.41 0.26
C VAL A 402 -26.76 40.45 -0.21
N LEU A 403 -26.88 39.95 -1.45
CA LEU A 403 -25.92 39.03 -2.04
C LEU A 403 -24.60 39.78 -2.28
N LEU A 404 -23.69 39.69 -1.30
CA LEU A 404 -22.34 40.23 -1.42
C LEU A 404 -21.63 39.50 -2.55
N SER A 405 -21.10 40.27 -3.51
CA SER A 405 -20.36 39.74 -4.65
C SER A 405 -18.90 40.19 -4.63
N LEU A 406 -18.01 39.27 -4.98
CA LEU A 406 -16.60 39.56 -5.18
C LEU A 406 -16.40 40.09 -6.60
N GLY A 407 -15.69 41.20 -6.74
CA GLY A 407 -15.23 41.66 -8.05
C GLY A 407 -14.33 40.62 -8.73
N ARG A 408 -14.39 40.53 -10.07
CA ARG A 408 -13.65 39.52 -10.88
C ARG A 408 -12.17 39.42 -10.53
N SER A 409 -11.50 40.56 -10.30
CA SER A 409 -10.09 40.61 -9.92
C SER A 409 -9.82 39.95 -8.57
N LEU A 410 -10.63 40.25 -7.55
CA LEU A 410 -10.48 39.64 -6.23
C LEU A 410 -10.81 38.14 -6.26
N ARG A 411 -11.85 37.75 -7.00
CA ARG A 411 -12.21 36.35 -7.23
C ARG A 411 -11.05 35.56 -7.83
N LEU A 412 -10.38 36.10 -8.84
CA LEU A 412 -9.21 35.46 -9.46
C LEU A 412 -8.01 35.38 -8.51
N ARG A 413 -7.72 36.46 -7.78
CA ARG A 413 -6.60 36.47 -6.82
C ARG A 413 -6.78 35.47 -5.69
N LEU A 414 -8.02 35.31 -5.16
CA LEU A 414 -8.34 34.29 -4.15
C LEU A 414 -8.18 32.87 -4.71
N ARG A 415 -8.60 32.63 -5.96
CA ARG A 415 -8.42 31.33 -6.63
C ARG A 415 -6.95 31.01 -6.86
N CYS A 416 -6.16 31.97 -7.34
CA CYS A 416 -4.72 31.82 -7.51
C CYS A 416 -4.04 31.51 -6.19
N PHE A 417 -4.39 32.23 -5.12
CA PHE A 417 -3.86 31.98 -3.78
C PHE A 417 -4.19 30.56 -3.28
N LEU A 418 -5.45 30.12 -3.42
CA LEU A 418 -5.87 28.77 -3.03
C LEU A 418 -5.19 27.66 -3.86
N SER A 419 -4.92 27.92 -5.14
CA SER A 419 -4.19 26.98 -6.01
C SER A 419 -2.72 26.81 -5.61
N GLN A 420 -2.07 27.85 -5.07
CA GLN A 420 -0.69 27.77 -4.59
C GLN A 420 -0.54 26.94 -3.31
N LEU A 421 -1.62 26.69 -2.59
CA LEU A 421 -1.64 25.89 -1.36
C LEU A 421 -1.89 24.40 -1.59
N HIS A 422 -2.23 23.98 -2.82
CA HIS A 422 -2.57 22.58 -3.16
C HIS A 422 -1.62 22.01 -4.23
N ALA A 423 -0.63 21.22 -3.82
CA ALA A 423 0.03 20.26 -4.71
C ALA A 423 -0.86 19.01 -4.84
N GLY A 424 -1.72 18.99 -5.86
CA GLY A 424 -2.51 17.82 -6.26
C GLY A 424 -3.94 17.80 -5.72
N GLY A 425 -4.89 18.21 -6.57
CA GLY A 425 -6.32 18.00 -6.35
C GLY A 425 -7.15 19.16 -6.88
N ALA A 426 -7.90 18.93 -7.95
CA ALA A 426 -8.83 19.89 -8.53
C ALA A 426 -9.91 20.25 -7.50
N ILE A 427 -9.74 21.38 -6.79
CA ILE A 427 -10.82 22.03 -6.08
C ILE A 427 -11.85 22.40 -7.15
N ALA A 428 -13.03 21.82 -7.08
CA ALA A 428 -14.17 22.24 -7.87
C ALA A 428 -14.48 23.72 -7.53
N LEU A 429 -13.86 24.64 -8.27
CA LEU A 429 -14.00 26.10 -8.15
C LEU A 429 -15.30 26.59 -8.78
N SER A 430 -16.40 25.86 -8.56
CA SER A 430 -17.75 26.22 -8.96
C SER A 430 -18.65 26.28 -7.74
N GLY A 431 -18.41 27.29 -6.89
CA GLY A 431 -19.27 27.64 -5.77
C GLY A 431 -19.29 29.15 -5.65
N SER A 432 -20.42 29.70 -5.20
CA SER A 432 -20.70 31.12 -4.99
C SER A 432 -19.54 31.91 -4.37
N ASP A 433 -19.58 33.24 -4.49
CA ASP A 433 -18.56 34.12 -3.89
C ASP A 433 -18.37 33.87 -2.38
N GLN A 434 -19.45 33.55 -1.67
CA GLN A 434 -19.38 33.13 -0.28
C GLN A 434 -18.61 31.81 -0.08
N GLY A 435 -18.81 30.83 -0.96
CA GLY A 435 -18.05 29.57 -0.94
C GLY A 435 -16.55 29.79 -1.17
N LEU A 436 -16.20 30.72 -2.06
CA LEU A 436 -14.80 31.09 -2.31
C LEU A 436 -14.17 31.79 -1.10
N VAL A 437 -14.89 32.70 -0.45
CA VAL A 437 -14.42 33.36 0.78
C VAL A 437 -14.25 32.34 1.91
N ASN A 438 -15.19 31.43 2.11
CA ASN A 438 -15.10 30.41 3.15
C ASN A 438 -13.90 29.47 2.94
N ALA A 439 -13.66 29.05 1.70
CA ALA A 439 -12.48 28.24 1.36
C ALA A 439 -11.17 28.98 1.62
N PHE A 440 -11.12 30.28 1.30
CA PHE A 440 -9.98 31.15 1.59
C PHE A 440 -9.74 31.30 3.11
N LEU A 441 -10.79 31.52 3.91
CA LEU A 441 -10.67 31.67 5.36
C LEU A 441 -10.24 30.39 6.06
N ALA A 442 -10.61 29.21 5.53
CA ALA A 442 -10.22 27.91 6.06
C ALA A 442 -8.78 27.50 5.68
N ALA A 443 -8.16 28.19 4.72
CA ALA A 443 -6.83 27.84 4.22
C ALA A 443 -5.73 28.22 5.23
N ARG A 444 -4.76 27.32 5.44
CA ARG A 444 -3.57 27.58 6.26
C ARG A 444 -2.39 27.98 5.37
N PRO A 445 -2.01 29.27 5.31
CA PRO A 445 -0.91 29.70 4.45
C PRO A 445 0.44 29.17 4.92
N ASN A 446 1.30 28.78 3.97
CA ASN A 446 2.72 28.59 4.23
C ASN A 446 3.37 29.91 4.70
N PRO A 447 4.46 29.90 5.50
CA PRO A 447 5.05 31.11 6.06
C PRO A 447 5.36 32.21 5.04
N GLY A 448 5.83 31.85 3.84
CA GLY A 448 6.10 32.80 2.75
C GLY A 448 4.87 33.43 2.10
N LEU A 449 3.67 32.90 2.32
CA LEU A 449 2.41 33.37 1.73
C LEU A 449 1.53 34.15 2.73
N VAL A 450 1.96 34.29 3.99
CA VAL A 450 1.24 35.02 5.04
C VAL A 450 0.98 36.50 4.69
N PRO A 451 1.93 37.26 4.09
CA PRO A 451 1.67 38.64 3.67
C PRO A 451 0.54 38.73 2.64
N ASN A 452 0.54 37.83 1.65
CA ASN A 452 -0.48 37.75 0.61
C ASN A 452 -1.86 37.39 1.20
N TYR A 453 -1.89 36.48 2.18
CA TYR A 453 -3.11 36.15 2.92
C TYR A 453 -3.70 37.38 3.63
N ARG A 454 -2.86 38.14 4.35
CA ARG A 454 -3.33 39.34 5.09
C ARG A 454 -3.90 40.40 4.15
N GLN A 455 -3.26 40.62 2.99
CA GLN A 455 -3.73 41.57 1.99
C GLN A 455 -5.07 41.13 1.38
N LEU A 456 -5.21 39.85 1.01
CA LEU A 456 -6.45 39.32 0.46
C LEU A 456 -7.59 39.31 1.47
N ALA A 457 -7.30 39.05 2.75
CA ALA A 457 -8.29 39.13 3.82
C ALA A 457 -8.80 40.57 4.03
N ALA A 458 -7.93 41.58 3.90
CA ALA A 458 -8.33 42.98 3.94
C ALA A 458 -9.25 43.35 2.75
N ASP A 459 -8.88 42.92 1.53
CA ASP A 459 -9.68 43.13 0.32
C ASP A 459 -11.07 42.46 0.38
N VAL A 460 -11.16 41.27 1.00
CA VAL A 460 -12.42 40.55 1.23
C VAL A 460 -13.30 41.26 2.26
N ARG A 461 -12.71 41.73 3.37
CA ARG A 461 -13.40 42.55 4.39
C ARG A 461 -13.95 43.84 3.80
N ALA A 462 -13.18 44.51 2.94
CA ALA A 462 -13.60 45.74 2.26
C ALA A 462 -14.82 45.55 1.33
N ARG A 463 -15.17 44.30 0.99
CA ARG A 463 -16.36 43.94 0.20
C ARG A 463 -17.55 43.50 1.06
N GLY A 464 -17.49 43.69 2.37
CA GLY A 464 -18.60 43.44 3.29
C GLY A 464 -18.71 42.01 3.80
N PHE A 465 -17.77 41.12 3.43
CA PHE A 465 -17.74 39.75 3.96
C PHE A 465 -17.24 39.75 5.41
N ASP A 466 -18.03 39.18 6.33
CA ASP A 466 -17.71 39.13 7.76
C ASP A 466 -16.61 38.08 8.02
N ILE A 467 -15.37 38.55 8.22
CA ILE A 467 -14.24 37.70 8.62
C ILE A 467 -14.23 37.67 10.15
N ARG A 468 -15.07 36.83 10.75
CA ARG A 468 -14.92 36.52 12.17
C ARG A 468 -13.66 35.68 12.32
N SER A 469 -12.63 36.27 12.92
CA SER A 469 -11.47 35.53 13.40
C SER A 469 -11.98 34.48 14.39
N SER A 470 -12.00 33.22 13.96
CA SER A 470 -11.88 32.07 14.87
C SER A 470 -10.54 32.23 15.58
N GLY A 471 -10.55 33.01 16.65
CA GLY A 471 -9.43 33.12 17.57
C GLY A 471 -9.26 31.77 18.24
N ASP A 472 -8.34 30.98 17.71
CA ASP A 472 -7.29 30.32 18.48
C ASP A 472 -6.31 29.67 17.50
N GLY A 473 -5.07 30.16 17.49
CA GLY A 473 -3.97 29.51 16.80
C GLY A 473 -3.04 30.37 15.94
N VAL A 474 -3.17 31.71 15.97
CA VAL A 474 -2.03 32.58 15.60
C VAL A 474 -1.84 33.58 16.74
N SER A 475 -1.04 33.16 17.70
CA SER A 475 -0.40 34.08 18.65
C SER A 475 1.10 33.77 18.66
N ARG A 476 1.83 34.80 18.24
CA ARG A 476 3.29 34.93 18.02
C ARG A 476 3.83 34.40 16.70
#